data_AF-A0A850C5H3-F1
#
_entry.id   AF-A0A850C5H3-F1
#
_cell.length_a   1.000
_cell.length_b   1.000
_cell.length_c   1.000
_cell.angle_alpha   90.00
_cell.angle_beta   90.00
_cell.angle_gamma   90.00
#
_symmetry.space_group_name_H-M   'P 1'
#
loop_
_entity.id
_entity.type
_entity.pdbx_description
1 polymer ?
#
loop_
_entity_poly.entity_id
_entity_poly.type
_entity_poly.pdbx_seq_one_letter_code
_entity_poly.pdbx_strand_id
1 'polypeptide(L)'
;MRTQCLLGTRVDVERIADGWAEVTCPSQETSGWVPLDQLAHPADGSAGGTEYLVSATATAVRDEPGGDVSIPGVTLGTRLRVVGEAYRGWVPVALPGPRQPGWVPQRDLTAEPAAELSAPSTALVAAGLDAVKLAQQLLEIPYLHGGVSAYGIDAPGLVWIVYRQLGIDVPRFGPALIEAGEAVAFEDLHPGDLVFLDHGGDPKTPAIMAERSQSDLPEVIFSSPVYGKVVAEPLKDAELARIAACRRLPVRA
;
A
#
# COMPACT_ATOMS: atom_id res chain seq x y z
N MET A 1 -4.82 -8.42 -15.51
CA MET A 1 -4.70 -7.12 -14.79
C MET A 1 -3.21 -6.81 -14.63
N ARG A 2 -2.79 -5.55 -14.58
CA ARG A 2 -1.38 -5.18 -14.34
C ARG A 2 -1.25 -4.68 -12.89
N THR A 3 -0.13 -5.00 -12.26
CA THR A 3 0.22 -4.52 -10.91
C THR A 3 1.74 -4.35 -10.80
N GLN A 4 2.22 -3.81 -9.69
CA GLN A 4 3.63 -3.81 -9.33
C GLN A 4 3.84 -4.66 -8.06
N CYS A 5 5.05 -5.16 -7.89
CA CYS A 5 5.50 -5.82 -6.67
C CYS A 5 6.54 -4.92 -5.99
N LEU A 6 6.41 -4.75 -4.67
CA LEU A 6 7.41 -4.02 -3.89
C LEU A 6 8.65 -4.89 -3.66
N LEU A 7 9.78 -4.27 -3.30
CA LEU A 7 10.99 -5.00 -2.92
C LEU A 7 10.68 -6.06 -1.86
N GLY A 8 11.19 -7.28 -2.05
CA GLY A 8 10.98 -8.40 -1.14
C GLY A 8 9.62 -9.10 -1.28
N THR A 9 8.73 -8.64 -2.16
CA THR A 9 7.50 -9.37 -2.49
C THR A 9 7.88 -10.72 -3.08
N ARG A 10 7.40 -11.81 -2.46
CA ARG A 10 7.64 -13.16 -2.95
C ARG A 10 6.79 -13.40 -4.20
N VAL A 11 7.44 -13.96 -5.22
CA VAL A 11 6.80 -14.44 -6.44
C VAL A 11 7.28 -15.85 -6.75
N ASP A 12 6.45 -16.62 -7.42
CA ASP A 12 6.77 -17.95 -7.92
C ASP A 12 7.05 -17.85 -9.42
N VAL A 13 8.21 -18.34 -9.86
CA VAL A 13 8.65 -18.27 -11.26
C VAL A 13 8.10 -19.48 -12.02
N GLU A 14 7.24 -19.22 -13.00
CA GLU A 14 6.61 -20.26 -13.82
C GLU A 14 7.47 -20.62 -15.04
N ARG A 15 7.99 -19.60 -15.73
CA ARG A 15 8.91 -19.77 -16.87
C ARG A 15 9.79 -18.55 -17.07
N ILE A 16 10.90 -18.75 -17.77
CA ILE A 16 11.84 -17.70 -18.18
C ILE A 16 11.97 -17.70 -19.70
N ALA A 17 11.86 -16.53 -20.33
CA ALA A 17 12.04 -16.33 -21.76
C ALA A 17 12.61 -14.93 -22.04
N ASP A 18 13.60 -14.83 -22.92
CA ASP A 18 14.14 -13.57 -23.45
C ASP A 18 14.53 -12.50 -22.40
N GLY A 19 15.08 -12.92 -21.26
CA GLY A 19 15.46 -12.01 -20.16
C GLY A 19 14.28 -11.56 -19.27
N TRP A 20 13.11 -12.18 -19.43
CA TRP A 20 11.93 -11.98 -18.59
C TRP A 20 11.53 -13.28 -17.89
N ALA A 21 10.91 -13.14 -16.72
CA ALA A 21 10.29 -14.23 -15.99
C ALA A 21 8.77 -14.01 -15.95
N GLU A 22 8.00 -15.02 -16.33
CA GLU A 22 6.58 -15.09 -15.99
C GLU A 22 6.46 -15.56 -14.55
N VAL A 23 5.79 -14.77 -13.73
CA VAL A 23 5.68 -15.00 -12.30
C VAL A 23 4.24 -14.97 -11.84
N THR A 24 3.94 -15.77 -10.83
CA THR A 24 2.73 -15.65 -10.01
C THR A 24 3.08 -14.89 -8.74
N CYS A 25 2.25 -13.94 -8.33
CA CYS A 25 2.37 -13.21 -7.07
C CYS A 25 1.22 -13.64 -6.15
N PRO A 26 1.44 -14.63 -5.26
CA PRO A 26 0.37 -15.20 -4.42
C PRO A 26 -0.32 -14.15 -3.55
N SER A 27 0.43 -13.19 -3.00
CA SER A 27 -0.12 -12.13 -2.14
C SER A 27 -1.02 -11.13 -2.87
N GLN A 28 -1.00 -11.11 -4.20
CA GLN A 28 -1.86 -10.25 -5.01
C GLN A 28 -2.80 -11.07 -5.91
N GLU A 29 -2.78 -12.40 -5.82
CA GLU A 29 -3.60 -13.33 -6.61
C GLU A 29 -3.55 -13.02 -8.12
N THR A 30 -2.35 -12.76 -8.65
CA THR A 30 -2.18 -12.39 -10.06
C THR A 30 -0.86 -12.88 -10.62
N SER A 31 -0.74 -12.87 -11.94
CA SER A 31 0.48 -13.24 -12.66
C SER A 31 0.85 -12.19 -13.70
N GLY A 32 2.12 -12.18 -14.08
CA GLY A 32 2.64 -11.25 -15.06
C GLY A 32 4.09 -11.51 -15.40
N TRP A 33 4.63 -10.69 -16.28
CA TRP A 33 6.03 -10.76 -16.69
C TRP A 33 6.84 -9.67 -16.00
N VAL A 34 7.98 -10.04 -15.43
CA VAL A 34 8.94 -9.12 -14.83
C VAL A 34 10.32 -9.33 -15.47
N PRO A 35 11.14 -8.27 -15.60
CA PRO A 35 12.53 -8.43 -16.02
C PRO A 35 13.27 -9.37 -15.07
N LEU A 36 14.05 -10.31 -15.64
CA LEU A 36 14.75 -11.32 -14.85
C LEU A 36 15.78 -10.70 -13.89
N ASP A 37 16.34 -9.55 -14.24
CA ASP A 37 17.31 -8.79 -13.42
C ASP A 37 16.67 -8.06 -12.21
N GLN A 38 15.33 -8.04 -12.11
CA GLN A 38 14.59 -7.56 -10.95
C GLN A 38 14.26 -8.67 -9.95
N LEU A 39 14.60 -9.92 -10.27
CA LEU A 39 14.40 -11.07 -9.38
C LEU A 39 15.71 -11.47 -8.70
N ALA A 40 15.58 -11.92 -7.46
CA ALA A 40 16.66 -12.54 -6.70
C ALA A 40 16.09 -13.71 -5.90
N HIS A 41 16.93 -14.72 -5.66
CA HIS A 41 16.57 -15.80 -4.75
C HIS A 41 16.36 -15.23 -3.33
N PRO A 42 15.44 -15.80 -2.54
CA PRO A 42 15.35 -15.47 -1.13
C PRO A 42 16.72 -15.61 -0.45
N ALA A 43 17.02 -14.75 0.53
CA ALA A 43 18.25 -14.89 1.30
C ALA A 43 18.32 -16.26 1.98
N ASP A 44 19.50 -16.86 2.00
CA ASP A 44 19.72 -18.12 2.72
C ASP A 44 19.55 -17.90 4.24
N GLY A 45 18.63 -18.64 4.85
CA GLY A 45 18.49 -18.75 6.30
C GLY A 45 17.38 -17.90 6.94
N SER A 46 16.82 -18.44 8.03
CA SER A 46 15.94 -17.71 8.96
C SER A 46 16.78 -16.74 9.80
N ALA A 47 17.33 -15.70 9.17
CA ALA A 47 17.98 -14.64 9.92
C ALA A 47 16.94 -14.00 10.84
N GLY A 48 17.15 -14.13 12.15
CA GLY A 48 16.36 -13.42 13.15
C GLY A 48 16.35 -11.93 12.85
N GLY A 49 15.31 -11.24 13.29
CA GLY A 49 15.11 -9.84 12.98
C GLY A 49 13.68 -9.42 13.23
N THR A 50 13.43 -8.12 13.12
CA THR A 50 12.10 -7.55 13.30
C THR A 50 11.64 -6.95 11.98
N GLU A 51 10.39 -7.19 11.62
CA GLU A 51 9.80 -6.60 10.41
C GLU A 51 9.39 -5.15 10.66
N TYR A 52 9.78 -4.29 9.73
CA TYR A 52 9.46 -2.88 9.69
C TYR A 52 8.80 -2.56 8.35
N LEU A 53 7.97 -1.53 8.35
CA LEU A 53 7.42 -0.94 7.15
C LEU A 53 8.19 0.34 6.82
N VAL A 54 8.52 0.51 5.55
CA VAL A 54 8.99 1.81 5.04
C VAL A 54 7.83 2.79 5.14
N SER A 55 7.97 3.83 5.97
CA SER A 55 6.98 4.88 6.19
C SER A 55 7.26 6.16 5.39
N ALA A 56 8.49 6.30 4.85
CA ALA A 56 8.78 7.37 3.91
C ALA A 56 8.11 7.10 2.56
N THR A 57 7.61 8.15 1.89
CA THR A 57 7.03 8.04 0.55
C THR A 57 8.03 7.36 -0.41
N ALA A 58 9.30 7.78 -0.40
CA ALA A 58 10.38 7.09 -1.08
C ALA A 58 11.68 7.14 -0.26
N THR A 59 12.47 6.07 -0.36
CA THR A 59 13.81 5.91 0.19
C THR A 59 14.65 5.02 -0.74
N ALA A 60 15.86 4.69 -0.32
CA ALA A 60 16.75 3.79 -1.04
C ALA A 60 17.55 2.94 -0.05
N VAL A 61 17.88 1.73 -0.47
CA VAL A 61 18.83 0.88 0.25
C VAL A 61 20.23 1.23 -0.22
N ARG A 62 21.16 1.30 0.73
CA ARG A 62 22.59 1.57 0.52
C ARG A 62 23.45 0.36 0.86
N ASP A 63 24.66 0.33 0.34
CA ASP A 63 25.66 -0.69 0.63
C ASP A 63 26.28 -0.54 2.04
N GLU A 64 26.44 0.68 2.51
CA GLU A 64 26.88 1.02 3.86
C GLU A 64 26.13 2.27 4.42
N PRO A 65 26.23 2.56 5.73
CA PRO A 65 25.63 3.75 6.33
C PRO A 65 26.08 5.05 5.66
N GLY A 66 25.20 5.63 4.84
CA GLY A 66 25.50 6.85 4.06
C GLY A 66 26.32 6.63 2.78
N GLY A 67 26.57 5.37 2.39
CA GLY A 67 27.30 4.99 1.19
C GLY A 67 26.50 5.13 -0.10
N ASP A 68 26.82 4.32 -1.11
CA ASP A 68 26.18 4.38 -2.43
C ASP A 68 24.80 3.71 -2.43
N VAL A 69 23.92 4.16 -3.34
CA VAL A 69 22.60 3.55 -3.50
C VAL A 69 22.74 2.20 -4.19
N SER A 70 22.36 1.14 -3.48
CA SER A 70 22.37 -0.23 -4.00
C SER A 70 21.02 -0.66 -4.57
N ILE A 71 19.92 -0.18 -3.98
CA ILE A 71 18.55 -0.36 -4.48
C ILE A 71 17.80 0.98 -4.40
N PRO A 72 17.56 1.66 -5.55
CA PRO A 72 16.75 2.86 -5.58
C PRO A 72 15.25 2.53 -5.50
N GLY A 73 14.43 3.54 -5.21
CA GLY A 73 12.99 3.44 -5.40
C GLY A 73 12.26 2.53 -4.43
N VAL A 74 12.82 2.31 -3.24
CA VAL A 74 12.09 1.65 -2.16
C VAL A 74 11.04 2.62 -1.63
N THR A 75 9.77 2.21 -1.64
CA THR A 75 8.63 3.10 -1.41
C THR A 75 7.89 2.73 -0.13
N LEU A 76 7.01 3.64 0.32
CA LEU A 76 6.01 3.42 1.37
C LEU A 76 5.41 2.01 1.30
N GLY A 77 5.20 1.35 2.43
CA GLY A 77 4.58 0.02 2.51
C GLY A 77 5.50 -1.15 2.15
N THR A 78 6.76 -0.90 1.75
CA THR A 78 7.74 -1.98 1.60
C THR A 78 8.05 -2.58 2.97
N ARG A 79 7.94 -3.91 3.12
CA ARG A 79 8.34 -4.62 4.33
C ARG A 79 9.83 -4.93 4.26
N LEU A 80 10.58 -4.47 5.25
CA LEU A 80 12.02 -4.73 5.40
C LEU A 80 12.28 -5.35 6.76
N ARG A 81 13.12 -6.40 6.79
CA ARG A 81 13.52 -7.04 8.04
C ARG A 81 14.80 -6.42 8.54
N VAL A 82 14.76 -5.77 9.70
CA VAL A 82 15.94 -5.25 10.39
C VAL A 82 16.66 -6.41 11.09
N VAL A 83 17.95 -6.59 10.79
CA VAL A 83 18.75 -7.78 11.18
C VAL A 83 19.94 -7.47 12.10
N GLY A 84 20.05 -6.23 12.58
CA GLY A 84 21.15 -5.81 13.43
C GLY A 84 20.91 -4.45 14.08
N GLU A 85 21.90 -4.00 14.83
CA GLU A 85 21.80 -2.77 15.60
C GLU A 85 21.89 -1.52 14.71
N ALA A 86 21.19 -0.47 15.14
CA ALA A 86 21.27 0.83 14.49
C ALA A 86 22.66 1.44 14.65
N TYR A 87 23.19 2.02 13.58
CA TYR A 87 24.44 2.75 13.58
C TYR A 87 24.25 4.15 13.01
N ARG A 88 24.42 5.19 13.84
CA ARG A 88 24.32 6.60 13.45
C ARG A 88 23.06 6.95 12.64
N GLY A 89 21.90 6.41 13.06
CA GLY A 89 20.61 6.66 12.39
C GLY A 89 20.35 5.81 11.16
N TRP A 90 21.20 4.80 10.88
CA TRP A 90 20.99 3.78 9.85
C TRP A 90 20.69 2.44 10.50
N VAL A 91 19.87 1.62 9.86
CA VAL A 91 19.60 0.25 10.30
C VAL A 91 19.93 -0.75 9.19
N PRO A 92 20.56 -1.90 9.53
CA PRO A 92 20.84 -2.94 8.56
C PRO A 92 19.58 -3.77 8.30
N VAL A 93 19.24 -3.95 7.04
CA VAL A 93 18.08 -4.71 6.56
C VAL A 93 18.50 -5.91 5.72
N ALA A 94 17.81 -7.03 5.89
CA ALA A 94 17.96 -8.17 4.99
C ALA A 94 17.38 -7.85 3.61
N LEU A 95 18.10 -8.25 2.56
CA LEU A 95 17.66 -8.13 1.18
C LEU A 95 17.43 -9.51 0.55
N PRO A 96 16.69 -9.62 -0.56
CA PRO A 96 16.77 -10.81 -1.41
C PRO A 96 18.16 -10.93 -2.06
N GLY A 97 18.66 -12.16 -2.22
CA GLY A 97 19.91 -12.46 -2.91
C GLY A 97 21.18 -12.26 -2.06
N PRO A 98 22.36 -12.26 -2.71
CA PRO A 98 23.65 -12.27 -2.02
C PRO A 98 24.07 -10.91 -1.43
N ARG A 99 23.39 -9.82 -1.77
CA ARG A 99 23.72 -8.48 -1.27
C ARG A 99 23.20 -8.35 0.15
N GLN A 100 24.09 -8.41 1.15
CA GLN A 100 23.72 -8.37 2.57
C GLN A 100 24.76 -7.66 3.43
N PRO A 101 24.32 -7.03 4.54
CA PRO A 101 23.00 -6.41 4.69
C PRO A 101 22.88 -5.17 3.78
N GLY A 102 21.67 -4.72 3.49
CA GLY A 102 21.43 -3.37 3.01
C GLY A 102 21.31 -2.38 4.16
N TRP A 103 21.45 -1.08 3.90
CA TRP A 103 21.27 -0.04 4.92
C TRP A 103 20.22 0.99 4.50
N VAL A 104 19.31 1.31 5.43
CA VAL A 104 18.28 2.34 5.24
C VAL A 104 18.27 3.32 6.42
N PRO A 105 17.86 4.59 6.23
CA PRO A 105 17.69 5.52 7.33
C PRO A 105 16.61 5.02 8.29
N GLN A 106 16.91 4.97 9.59
CA GLN A 106 15.97 4.51 10.61
C GLN A 106 14.69 5.33 10.64
N ARG A 107 14.79 6.64 10.37
CA ARG A 107 13.64 7.57 10.32
C ARG A 107 12.66 7.27 9.19
N ASP A 108 13.06 6.50 8.19
CA ASP A 108 12.23 6.14 7.05
C ASP A 108 11.43 4.86 7.31
N LEU A 109 11.62 4.24 8.49
CA LEU A 109 10.95 3.02 8.92
C LEU A 109 10.04 3.27 10.12
N THR A 110 8.96 2.50 10.17
CA THR A 110 8.13 2.32 11.36
C THR A 110 8.02 0.83 11.68
N ALA A 111 7.91 0.48 12.96
CA ALA A 111 7.64 -0.90 13.35
C ALA A 111 6.32 -1.34 12.72
N GLU A 112 6.24 -2.59 12.28
CA GLU A 112 4.96 -3.13 11.81
C GLU A 112 3.97 -3.19 13.00
N PRO A 113 2.75 -2.67 12.86
CA PRO A 113 1.75 -2.74 13.92
C PRO A 113 1.51 -4.19 14.35
N ALA A 114 1.56 -4.43 15.67
CA ALA A 114 1.36 -5.77 16.24
C ALA A 114 -0.03 -6.34 15.84
N ALA A 115 -0.12 -7.66 15.73
CA ALA A 115 -1.24 -8.36 15.10
C ALA A 115 -2.52 -8.46 15.95
N GLU A 116 -2.68 -7.69 17.03
CA GLU A 116 -3.84 -7.83 17.91
C GLU A 116 -5.04 -7.02 17.39
N LEU A 117 -6.03 -7.70 16.82
CA LEU A 117 -7.30 -7.09 16.43
C LEU A 117 -8.12 -6.76 17.68
N SER A 118 -8.39 -5.48 17.96
CA SER A 118 -9.31 -5.07 19.04
C SER A 118 -10.44 -4.19 18.52
N ALA A 119 -11.63 -4.34 19.12
CA ALA A 119 -12.85 -3.65 18.73
C ALA A 119 -13.38 -2.55 19.69
N PRO A 120 -12.56 -1.77 20.44
CA PRO A 120 -13.11 -0.57 21.05
C PRO A 120 -13.36 0.48 19.95
N SER A 121 -14.56 1.05 19.94
CA SER A 121 -14.99 2.05 18.93
C SER A 121 -14.02 3.23 18.79
N THR A 122 -13.32 3.62 19.86
CA THR A 122 -12.30 4.67 19.84
C THR A 122 -11.06 4.29 19.03
N ALA A 123 -10.63 3.02 19.06
CA ALA A 123 -9.49 2.55 18.27
C ALA A 123 -9.82 2.50 16.77
N LEU A 124 -11.07 2.15 16.44
CA LEU A 124 -11.56 2.18 15.07
C LEU A 124 -11.52 3.59 14.46
N VAL A 125 -12.01 4.59 15.19
CA VAL A 125 -11.97 5.99 14.75
C VAL A 125 -10.53 6.49 14.61
N ALA A 126 -9.65 6.16 15.57
CA ALA A 126 -8.25 6.54 15.51
C ALA A 126 -7.54 5.96 14.28
N ALA A 127 -7.71 4.67 14.01
CA ALA A 127 -7.13 4.01 12.84
C ALA A 127 -7.70 4.55 11.52
N GLY A 128 -8.99 4.85 11.48
CA GLY A 128 -9.62 5.53 10.35
C GLY A 128 -8.98 6.88 10.06
N LEU A 129 -8.76 7.71 11.10
CA LEU A 129 -8.05 8.98 10.96
C LEU A 129 -6.59 8.80 10.52
N ASP A 130 -5.91 7.74 10.96
CA ASP A 130 -4.54 7.43 10.51
C ASP A 130 -4.51 7.00 9.04
N ALA A 131 -5.51 6.24 8.57
CA ALA A 131 -5.68 5.95 7.15
C ALA A 131 -5.85 7.24 6.32
N VAL A 132 -6.67 8.18 6.81
CA VAL A 132 -6.86 9.47 6.15
C VAL A 132 -5.55 10.27 6.10
N LYS A 133 -4.81 10.37 7.22
CA LYS A 133 -3.50 11.07 7.24
C LYS A 133 -2.51 10.46 6.24
N LEU A 134 -2.44 9.13 6.18
CA LEU A 134 -1.59 8.43 5.20
C LEU A 134 -2.04 8.69 3.76
N ALA A 135 -3.35 8.67 3.49
CA ALA A 135 -3.88 9.01 2.18
C ALA A 135 -3.58 10.47 1.79
N GLN A 136 -3.65 11.40 2.74
CA GLN A 136 -3.29 12.81 2.55
C GLN A 136 -1.80 13.00 2.21
N GLN A 137 -0.91 12.19 2.78
CA GLN A 137 0.52 12.20 2.42
C GLN A 137 0.79 11.78 0.97
N LEU A 138 -0.18 11.12 0.33
CA LEU A 138 -0.10 10.61 -1.03
C LEU A 138 -0.78 11.52 -2.05
N LEU A 139 -1.36 12.64 -1.63
CA LEU A 139 -1.92 13.66 -2.53
C LEU A 139 -0.87 14.09 -3.56
N GLU A 140 -1.33 14.44 -4.76
CA GLU A 140 -0.50 14.84 -5.90
C GLU A 140 0.37 13.75 -6.52
N ILE A 141 0.47 12.54 -5.94
CA ILE A 141 1.16 11.42 -6.60
C ILE A 141 0.47 11.13 -7.93
N PRO A 142 1.23 11.01 -9.05
CA PRO A 142 0.65 10.76 -10.36
C PRO A 142 -0.21 9.49 -10.40
N TYR A 143 -1.28 9.54 -11.18
CA TYR A 143 -2.05 8.34 -11.49
C TYR A 143 -1.22 7.42 -12.40
N LEU A 144 -1.09 6.16 -12.01
CA LEU A 144 -0.50 5.11 -12.84
C LEU A 144 -1.36 3.86 -12.74
N HIS A 145 -1.91 3.41 -13.87
CA HIS A 145 -2.69 2.17 -13.91
C HIS A 145 -1.82 0.96 -13.52
N GLY A 146 -2.25 0.20 -12.51
CA GLY A 146 -1.47 -0.88 -11.90
C GLY A 146 -0.46 -0.41 -10.83
N GLY A 147 -0.33 0.90 -10.61
CA GLY A 147 0.66 1.48 -9.71
C GLY A 147 0.35 1.27 -8.23
N VAL A 148 1.38 0.99 -7.42
CA VAL A 148 1.32 0.85 -5.95
C VAL A 148 2.51 1.52 -5.26
N SER A 149 2.99 2.65 -5.79
CA SER A 149 4.20 3.30 -5.28
C SER A 149 4.10 4.83 -5.29
N ALA A 150 5.09 5.47 -4.65
CA ALA A 150 5.29 6.91 -4.70
C ALA A 150 5.50 7.49 -6.11
N TYR A 151 5.83 6.65 -7.10
CA TYR A 151 6.06 7.07 -8.48
C TYR A 151 4.80 7.00 -9.35
N GLY A 152 3.72 6.45 -8.81
CA GLY A 152 2.48 6.29 -9.51
C GLY A 152 1.57 5.30 -8.82
N ILE A 153 0.30 5.66 -8.67
CA ILE A 153 -0.67 4.87 -7.92
C ILE A 153 -2.03 4.87 -8.60
N ASP A 154 -2.70 3.71 -8.69
CA ASP A 154 -4.10 3.64 -9.11
C ASP A 154 -5.05 3.66 -7.91
N ALA A 155 -6.36 3.74 -8.15
CA ALA A 155 -7.33 3.86 -7.06
C ALA A 155 -7.32 2.66 -6.09
N PRO A 156 -7.32 1.39 -6.53
CA PRO A 156 -7.16 0.27 -5.60
C PRO A 156 -5.76 0.23 -4.95
N GLY A 157 -4.72 0.68 -5.66
CA GLY A 157 -3.35 0.76 -5.16
C GLY A 157 -3.19 1.77 -4.02
N LEU A 158 -3.96 2.87 -4.05
CA LEU A 158 -4.03 3.84 -2.95
C LEU A 158 -4.57 3.19 -1.69
N VAL A 159 -5.69 2.49 -1.79
CA VAL A 159 -6.25 1.74 -0.66
C VAL A 159 -5.24 0.68 -0.19
N TRP A 160 -4.67 -0.07 -1.12
CA TRP A 160 -3.71 -1.12 -0.80
C TRP A 160 -2.51 -0.61 -0.01
N ILE A 161 -1.89 0.51 -0.43
CA ILE A 161 -0.69 1.02 0.22
C ILE A 161 -0.99 1.67 1.58
N VAL A 162 -2.10 2.40 1.70
CA VAL A 162 -2.51 3.07 2.95
C VAL A 162 -2.79 2.03 4.03
N TYR A 163 -3.61 1.03 3.72
CA TYR A 163 -3.98 0.00 4.69
C TYR A 163 -2.83 -0.93 5.01
N ARG A 164 -1.97 -1.24 4.03
CA ARG A 164 -0.72 -1.95 4.27
C ARG A 164 0.18 -1.24 5.28
N GLN A 165 0.25 0.09 5.24
CA GLN A 165 1.04 0.88 6.20
C GLN A 165 0.47 0.80 7.63
N LEU A 166 -0.83 0.52 7.76
CA LEU A 166 -1.50 0.22 9.01
C LEU A 166 -1.43 -1.28 9.39
N GLY A 167 -0.67 -2.07 8.64
CA GLY A 167 -0.56 -3.52 8.82
C GLY A 167 -1.78 -4.31 8.32
N ILE A 168 -2.77 -3.67 7.69
CA ILE A 168 -3.97 -4.32 7.19
C ILE A 168 -3.73 -4.75 5.74
N ASP A 169 -3.52 -6.04 5.51
CA ASP A 169 -3.42 -6.58 4.16
C ASP A 169 -4.82 -6.65 3.52
N VAL A 170 -4.99 -5.97 2.40
CA VAL A 170 -6.25 -5.93 1.63
C VAL A 170 -6.03 -6.51 0.23
N PRO A 171 -7.08 -7.04 -0.42
CA PRO A 171 -6.98 -7.50 -1.80
C PRO A 171 -6.56 -6.36 -2.73
N ARG A 172 -5.70 -6.67 -3.72
CA ARG A 172 -5.17 -5.66 -4.67
C ARG A 172 -6.23 -5.16 -5.67
N PHE A 173 -7.24 -5.98 -5.98
CA PHE A 173 -8.16 -5.75 -7.10
C PHE A 173 -9.62 -5.57 -6.68
N GLY A 174 -10.34 -4.78 -7.47
CA GLY A 174 -11.71 -4.33 -7.22
C GLY A 174 -12.71 -5.39 -6.74
N PRO A 175 -12.86 -6.57 -7.40
CA PRO A 175 -13.89 -7.55 -7.00
C PRO A 175 -13.69 -8.14 -5.61
N ALA A 176 -12.45 -8.44 -5.21
CA ALA A 176 -12.18 -8.93 -3.85
C ALA A 176 -12.12 -7.77 -2.85
N LEU A 177 -11.62 -6.60 -3.28
CA LEU A 177 -11.52 -5.40 -2.45
C LEU A 177 -12.89 -4.84 -2.07
N ILE A 178 -13.88 -4.86 -2.99
CA ILE A 178 -15.23 -4.38 -2.72
C ILE A 178 -15.99 -5.26 -1.72
N GLU A 179 -15.54 -6.49 -1.51
CA GLU A 179 -16.09 -7.40 -0.50
C GLU A 179 -15.23 -7.46 0.78
N ALA A 180 -14.15 -6.67 0.85
CA ALA A 180 -13.29 -6.65 2.03
C ALA A 180 -13.93 -5.89 3.19
N GLY A 181 -13.83 -6.45 4.39
CA GLY A 181 -14.34 -5.83 5.62
C GLY A 181 -15.86 -5.93 5.79
N GLU A 182 -16.42 -5.06 6.62
CA GLU A 182 -17.85 -5.01 6.93
C GLU A 182 -18.59 -4.04 5.98
N ALA A 183 -19.81 -4.38 5.58
CA ALA A 183 -20.69 -3.45 4.86
C ALA A 183 -21.16 -2.32 5.81
N VAL A 184 -21.07 -1.07 5.36
CA VAL A 184 -21.54 0.08 6.14
C VAL A 184 -22.59 0.84 5.35
N ALA A 185 -23.62 1.36 6.02
CA ALA A 185 -24.57 2.26 5.38
C ALA A 185 -23.90 3.61 5.06
N PHE A 186 -24.32 4.29 4.00
CA PHE A 186 -23.67 5.54 3.59
C PHE A 186 -23.72 6.61 4.70
N GLU A 187 -24.84 6.67 5.42
CA GLU A 187 -25.10 7.52 6.59
C GLU A 187 -24.15 7.27 7.77
N ASP A 188 -23.62 6.06 7.88
CA ASP A 188 -22.76 5.59 8.99
C ASP A 188 -21.26 5.60 8.65
N LEU A 189 -20.90 6.21 7.51
CA LEU A 189 -19.51 6.37 7.08
C LEU A 189 -18.70 7.18 8.10
N HIS A 190 -17.54 6.63 8.47
CA HIS A 190 -16.53 7.28 9.28
C HIS A 190 -15.25 7.51 8.46
N PRO A 191 -14.37 8.44 8.88
CA PRO A 191 -13.03 8.57 8.33
C PRO A 191 -12.33 7.21 8.22
N GLY A 192 -11.68 6.97 7.08
CA GLY A 192 -11.03 5.71 6.74
C GLY A 192 -11.91 4.77 5.89
N ASP A 193 -13.23 4.73 6.10
CA ASP A 193 -14.10 3.81 5.36
C ASP A 193 -13.95 3.95 3.85
N LEU A 194 -14.17 2.86 3.13
CA LEU A 194 -14.06 2.81 1.68
C LEU A 194 -15.42 3.09 1.05
N VAL A 195 -15.43 3.98 0.05
CA VAL A 195 -16.58 4.21 -0.82
C VAL A 195 -16.23 3.71 -2.22
N PHE A 196 -17.06 2.85 -2.80
CA PHE A 196 -16.87 2.31 -4.14
C PHE A 196 -17.86 2.97 -5.11
N LEU A 197 -17.34 3.60 -6.15
CA LEU A 197 -18.13 4.35 -7.14
C LEU A 197 -18.23 3.59 -8.47
N ASP A 198 -19.45 3.45 -8.96
CA ASP A 198 -19.79 2.86 -10.25
C ASP A 198 -19.69 3.86 -11.39
N HIS A 199 -18.69 3.70 -12.26
CA HIS A 199 -18.49 4.59 -13.38
C HIS A 199 -19.22 4.15 -14.67
N GLY A 200 -20.15 3.20 -14.60
CA GLY A 200 -20.85 2.66 -15.78
C GLY A 200 -20.02 1.63 -16.56
N GLY A 201 -18.99 1.09 -15.92
CA GLY A 201 -18.08 0.05 -16.39
C GLY A 201 -17.48 -0.73 -15.21
N ASP A 202 -16.62 -1.72 -15.51
CA ASP A 202 -15.92 -2.56 -14.52
C ASP A 202 -14.41 -2.26 -14.55
N PRO A 203 -13.67 -2.19 -13.42
CA PRO A 203 -14.10 -2.32 -12.02
C PRO A 203 -14.49 -1.00 -11.34
N LYS A 204 -15.30 -1.10 -10.27
CA LYS A 204 -15.69 0.03 -9.40
C LYS A 204 -14.47 0.72 -8.79
N THR A 205 -14.50 2.05 -8.72
CA THR A 205 -13.38 2.87 -8.23
C THR A 205 -13.48 3.04 -6.71
N PRO A 206 -12.51 2.56 -5.92
CA PRO A 206 -12.49 2.81 -4.49
C PRO A 206 -11.97 4.22 -4.17
N ALA A 207 -12.49 4.80 -3.10
CA ALA A 207 -12.05 6.04 -2.49
C ALA A 207 -12.04 5.89 -0.96
N ILE A 208 -11.17 6.62 -0.27
CA ILE A 208 -11.05 6.62 1.19
C ILE A 208 -11.85 7.82 1.72
N MET A 209 -12.81 7.56 2.59
CA MET A 209 -13.60 8.57 3.30
C MET A 209 -12.70 9.42 4.20
N ALA A 210 -12.64 10.74 4.00
CA ALA A 210 -11.78 11.65 4.76
C ALA A 210 -12.53 12.29 5.93
N GLU A 211 -13.53 13.12 5.63
CA GLU A 211 -14.35 13.82 6.62
C GLU A 211 -15.77 14.08 6.10
N ARG A 212 -16.74 14.15 7.02
CA ARG A 212 -18.07 14.70 6.71
C ARG A 212 -18.08 16.17 7.09
N SER A 213 -18.30 17.04 6.10
CA SER A 213 -18.69 18.43 6.39
C SER A 213 -20.04 18.44 7.11
N GLN A 214 -20.25 19.40 8.01
CA GLN A 214 -21.53 19.56 8.72
C GLN A 214 -22.67 20.03 7.79
N SER A 215 -22.33 20.52 6.59
CA SER A 215 -23.28 21.05 5.60
C SER A 215 -23.13 20.47 4.20
N ASP A 216 -22.06 19.72 3.91
CA ASP A 216 -21.73 19.23 2.57
C ASP A 216 -21.60 17.71 2.51
N LEU A 217 -21.62 17.19 1.29
CA LEU A 217 -21.33 15.79 1.01
C LEU A 217 -19.93 15.38 1.51
N PRO A 218 -19.74 14.09 1.85
CA PRO A 218 -18.47 13.62 2.39
C PRO A 218 -17.30 13.89 1.45
N GLU A 219 -16.17 14.31 2.02
CA GLU A 219 -14.90 14.40 1.30
C GLU A 219 -14.26 13.01 1.20
N VAL A 220 -13.75 12.68 0.02
CA VAL A 220 -13.07 11.41 -0.25
C VAL A 220 -11.72 11.64 -0.92
N ILE A 221 -10.75 10.77 -0.61
CA ILE A 221 -9.41 10.77 -1.21
C ILE A 221 -9.32 9.57 -2.17
N PHE A 222 -8.93 9.83 -3.41
CA PHE A 222 -8.81 8.79 -4.44
C PHE A 222 -7.78 9.14 -5.50
N SER A 223 -7.24 8.11 -6.16
CA SER A 223 -6.38 8.29 -7.34
C SER A 223 -7.23 8.35 -8.61
N SER A 224 -7.11 9.45 -9.36
CA SER A 224 -7.99 9.72 -10.50
C SER A 224 -7.23 9.71 -11.83
N PRO A 225 -7.67 8.91 -12.83
CA PRO A 225 -7.15 9.01 -14.19
C PRO A 225 -7.56 10.32 -14.88
N VAL A 226 -8.63 10.98 -14.41
CA VAL A 226 -9.13 12.25 -14.99
C VAL A 226 -8.28 13.42 -14.54
N TYR A 227 -7.97 13.49 -13.24
CA TYR A 227 -7.05 14.50 -12.70
C TYR A 227 -5.58 14.14 -12.94
N GLY A 228 -5.29 12.86 -13.23
CA GLY A 228 -3.94 12.35 -13.45
C GLY A 228 -3.13 12.19 -12.16
N LYS A 229 -3.78 12.20 -10.99
CA LYS A 229 -3.13 12.17 -9.67
C LYS A 229 -4.09 11.77 -8.54
N VAL A 230 -3.54 11.58 -7.34
CA VAL A 230 -4.31 11.49 -6.09
C VAL A 230 -4.85 12.86 -5.69
N VAL A 231 -6.16 12.93 -5.40
CA VAL A 231 -6.88 14.14 -5.03
C VAL A 231 -7.79 13.90 -3.83
N ALA A 232 -8.14 14.96 -3.12
CA ALA A 232 -9.21 15.01 -2.14
C ALA A 232 -10.32 15.90 -2.70
N GLU A 233 -11.53 15.39 -2.81
CA GLU A 233 -12.69 16.12 -3.33
C GLU A 233 -13.96 15.71 -2.59
N PRO A 234 -14.94 16.61 -2.41
CA PRO A 234 -16.27 16.23 -1.94
C PRO A 234 -16.95 15.34 -2.98
N LEU A 235 -17.67 14.31 -2.52
CA LEU A 235 -18.62 13.60 -3.38
C LEU A 235 -19.62 14.60 -3.95
N LYS A 236 -20.00 14.40 -5.20
CA LYS A 236 -21.02 15.21 -5.88
C LYS A 236 -22.38 14.51 -5.79
N ASP A 237 -23.48 15.26 -5.86
CA ASP A 237 -24.84 14.69 -5.86
C ASP A 237 -25.01 13.60 -6.93
N ALA A 238 -24.42 13.81 -8.11
CA ALA A 238 -24.44 12.85 -9.21
C ALA A 238 -23.68 11.54 -8.91
N GLU A 239 -22.75 11.55 -7.96
CA GLU A 239 -21.96 10.39 -7.55
C GLU A 239 -22.65 9.57 -6.46
N LEU A 240 -23.56 10.17 -5.68
CA LEU A 240 -24.35 9.45 -4.67
C LEU A 240 -25.16 8.31 -5.28
N ALA A 241 -25.80 8.55 -6.41
CA ALA A 241 -26.55 7.53 -7.15
C ALA A 241 -25.65 6.43 -7.75
N ARG A 242 -24.33 6.60 -7.70
CA ARG A 242 -23.32 5.70 -8.25
C ARG A 242 -22.55 4.96 -7.16
N ILE A 243 -22.87 5.16 -5.89
CA ILE A 243 -22.25 4.40 -4.81
C ILE A 243 -22.69 2.94 -4.93
N ALA A 244 -21.72 2.07 -5.23
CA ALA A 244 -21.93 0.64 -5.37
C ALA A 244 -21.82 -0.09 -4.03
N ALA A 245 -20.91 0.35 -3.16
CA ALA A 245 -20.71 -0.23 -1.84
C ALA A 245 -19.99 0.76 -0.91
N CYS A 246 -20.18 0.59 0.39
CA CYS A 246 -19.41 1.23 1.43
C CYS A 246 -18.86 0.14 2.36
N ARG A 247 -17.56 0.17 2.66
CA ARG A 247 -16.87 -0.87 3.45
C ARG A 247 -16.04 -0.29 4.56
N ARG A 248 -16.02 -0.97 5.70
CA ARG A 248 -15.13 -0.66 6.82
C ARG A 248 -14.17 -1.82 7.01
N LEU A 249 -12.88 -1.51 6.87
CA LEU A 249 -11.83 -2.48 7.05
C LEU A 249 -11.55 -2.72 8.54
N PRO A 250 -11.17 -3.96 8.93
CA PRO A 250 -10.87 -4.28 10.30
C PRO A 250 -9.63 -3.52 10.78
N VAL A 251 -9.61 -3.15 12.05
CA VAL A 251 -8.51 -2.40 12.67
C VAL A 251 -7.66 -3.31 13.54
N ARG A 252 -6.33 -3.17 13.43
CA ARG A 252 -5.36 -3.71 14.41
C ARG A 252 -5.17 -2.67 15.52
N ALA A 253 -5.24 -3.08 16.77
CA ALA A 253 -5.05 -2.23 17.94
C ALA A 253 -3.68 -2.47 18.59
#